data_AF-A0A162ZWD3-F1
#
_entry.id   AF-A0A162ZWD3-F1
#
_cell.length_a   1.000
_cell.length_b   1.000
_cell.length_c   1.000
_cell.angle_alpha   90.00
_cell.angle_beta   90.00
_cell.angle_gamma   90.00
#
_symmetry.space_group_name_H-M   'P 1'
#
loop_
_entity.id
_entity.type
_entity.pdbx_description
1 polymer ?
#
loop_
_entity_poly.entity_id
_entity_poly.type
_entity_poly.pdbx_seq_one_letter_code
_entity_poly.pdbx_strand_id
1 'polypeptide(L)'
;MGYAWFISRGAEMCDVSEGVSSLPNSATLHKLIYPTETGGKFVLEQIKKYKHEDYHANSWLVKVTSNGRYLLAPTIYGQIFVFNMFHGQLTAILKDHEDVEVRDVIFHPYRPLIFSSGDDGCVKVYSYKNLVTDDIEADLLVGKDST
;
A
#
# COMPACT_ATOMS: atom_id res chain seq x y z
N MET A 1 -17.14 23.19 -3.24
CA MET A 1 -16.56 22.37 -4.32
C MET A 1 -16.42 20.95 -3.81
N GLY A 2 -16.95 19.96 -4.53
CA GLY A 2 -16.78 18.56 -4.15
C GLY A 2 -15.38 18.05 -4.50
N TYR A 3 -14.86 17.11 -3.72
CA TYR A 3 -13.60 16.43 -4.01
C TYR A 3 -13.63 14.98 -3.53
N ALA A 4 -12.70 14.16 -4.01
CA ALA A 4 -12.45 12.82 -3.52
C ALA A 4 -10.96 12.57 -3.30
N TRP A 5 -10.67 11.58 -2.45
CA TRP A 5 -9.32 11.09 -2.19
C TRP A 5 -9.17 9.70 -2.80
N PHE A 6 -8.04 9.44 -3.43
CA PHE A 6 -7.69 8.09 -3.85
C PHE A 6 -6.18 7.89 -3.82
N ILE A 7 -5.77 6.63 -3.77
CA ILE A 7 -4.37 6.24 -3.83
C ILE A 7 -4.15 5.52 -5.15
N SER A 8 -3.09 5.88 -5.86
CA SER A 8 -2.62 5.13 -7.03
C SER A 8 -1.24 4.54 -6.74
N ARG A 9 -0.97 3.36 -7.29
CA ARG A 9 0.39 2.82 -7.40
C ARG A 9 1.00 3.30 -8.72
N GLY A 10 2.23 3.78 -8.69
CA GLY A 10 3.01 4.06 -9.90
C GLY A 10 3.59 2.77 -10.49
N ALA A 11 3.62 2.70 -11.82
CA ALA A 11 4.44 1.74 -12.57
C ALA A 11 5.69 2.49 -13.02
N GLU A 12 6.86 2.08 -12.54
CA GLU A 12 8.12 2.73 -12.89
C GLU A 12 8.71 2.03 -14.12
N MET A 13 9.55 2.74 -14.89
CA MET A 13 10.14 2.19 -16.12
C MET A 13 10.94 0.91 -15.84
N CYS A 14 10.74 -0.10 -16.68
CA CYS A 14 11.60 -1.28 -16.76
C CYS A 14 12.59 -1.06 -17.90
N ASP A 15 13.78 -0.59 -17.57
CA ASP A 15 14.90 -0.32 -18.49
C ASP A 15 15.99 -1.40 -18.40
N VAL A 16 15.85 -2.36 -17.49
CA VAL A 16 16.82 -3.45 -17.29
C VAL A 16 16.35 -4.71 -18.03
N SER A 17 17.28 -5.37 -18.72
CA SER A 17 17.04 -6.56 -19.56
C SER A 17 16.45 -7.77 -18.83
N GLU A 18 16.38 -7.73 -17.49
CA GLU A 18 15.87 -8.80 -16.63
C GLU A 18 14.47 -8.51 -16.05
N GLY A 19 13.78 -7.46 -16.51
CA GLY A 19 12.40 -7.16 -16.08
C GLY A 19 12.28 -6.53 -14.69
N VAL A 20 13.40 -6.26 -14.02
CA VAL A 20 13.46 -5.48 -12.78
C VAL A 20 13.38 -3.99 -13.11
N SER A 21 12.74 -3.17 -12.27
CA SER A 21 12.76 -1.71 -12.45
C SER A 21 14.09 -1.13 -11.99
N SER A 22 14.65 -0.16 -12.71
CA SER A 22 15.80 0.61 -12.21
C SER A 22 15.47 1.51 -11.04
N LEU A 23 14.19 1.86 -10.86
CA LEU A 23 13.75 2.78 -9.83
C LEU A 23 12.77 2.10 -8.87
N PRO A 24 12.83 2.42 -7.58
CA PRO A 24 11.84 1.94 -6.63
C PRO A 24 10.46 2.51 -6.98
N ASN A 25 9.44 1.66 -6.86
CA ASN A 25 8.05 2.05 -7.03
C ASN A 25 7.60 3.03 -5.97
N SER A 26 6.42 3.57 -6.20
CA SER A 26 5.77 4.47 -5.27
C SER A 26 4.26 4.32 -5.28
N ALA A 27 3.64 4.72 -4.19
CA ALA A 27 2.22 4.95 -4.14
C ALA A 27 1.96 6.43 -3.83
N THR A 28 0.91 7.00 -4.43
CA THR A 28 0.62 8.43 -4.33
C THR A 28 -0.80 8.64 -3.83
N LEU A 29 -0.95 9.44 -2.77
CA LEU A 29 -2.24 9.98 -2.34
C LEU A 29 -2.58 11.20 -3.21
N HIS A 30 -3.76 11.18 -3.80
CA HIS A 30 -4.28 12.26 -4.64
C HIS A 30 -5.55 12.86 -4.08
N LYS A 31 -5.75 14.14 -4.39
CA LYS A 31 -7.02 14.84 -4.23
C LYS A 31 -7.57 15.18 -5.62
N LEU A 32 -8.73 14.60 -5.93
CA LEU A 32 -9.47 14.88 -7.16
C LEU A 32 -10.53 15.93 -6.88
N ILE A 33 -10.37 17.13 -7.43
CA ILE A 33 -11.34 18.21 -7.30
C ILE A 33 -12.29 18.14 -8.49
N TYR A 34 -13.59 18.11 -8.18
CA TYR A 34 -14.64 18.01 -9.19
C TYR A 34 -14.96 19.38 -9.81
N PRO A 35 -15.23 19.42 -11.13
CA PRO A 35 -15.70 20.65 -11.76
C PRO A 35 -17.07 21.05 -11.19
N THR A 36 -17.31 22.36 -11.08
CA THR A 36 -18.58 22.92 -10.61
C THR A 36 -19.61 23.12 -11.71
N GLU A 37 -19.17 23.04 -12.97
CA GLU A 37 -19.98 23.29 -14.16
C GLU A 37 -19.82 22.15 -15.17
N THR A 38 -20.87 21.89 -15.96
CA THR A 38 -20.83 20.90 -17.05
C THR A 38 -19.76 21.27 -18.07
N GLY A 39 -18.92 20.30 -18.44
CA GLY A 39 -17.78 20.52 -19.34
C GLY A 39 -16.53 21.09 -18.66
N GLY A 40 -16.59 21.36 -17.35
CA GLY A 40 -15.42 21.73 -16.57
C GLY A 40 -14.41 20.60 -16.44
N LYS A 41 -13.16 20.95 -16.09
CA LYS A 41 -12.06 19.99 -15.93
C LYS A 41 -11.96 19.53 -14.48
N PHE A 42 -11.64 18.26 -14.29
CA PHE A 42 -11.14 17.76 -13.02
C PHE A 42 -9.75 18.31 -12.75
N VAL A 43 -9.43 18.59 -11.49
CA VAL A 43 -8.07 18.92 -11.07
C VAL A 43 -7.57 17.78 -10.19
N LEU A 44 -6.40 17.23 -10.55
CA LEU A 44 -5.75 16.18 -9.80
C LEU A 44 -4.51 16.74 -9.08
N GLU A 45 -4.58 16.84 -7.77
CA GLU A 45 -3.46 17.27 -6.93
C GLU A 45 -2.74 16.05 -6.34
N GLN A 46 -1.43 15.98 -6.50
CA GLN A 46 -0.59 15.01 -5.79
C GLN A 46 -0.30 15.55 -4.38
N ILE A 47 -0.72 14.79 -3.37
CA ILE A 47 -0.71 15.28 -1.98
C ILE A 47 0.45 14.67 -1.22
N LYS A 48 0.72 13.38 -1.43
CA LYS A 48 1.84 12.68 -0.78
C LYS A 48 2.29 11.48 -1.58
N LYS A 49 3.60 11.27 -1.63
CA LYS A 49 4.24 10.09 -2.26
C LYS A 49 4.85 9.21 -1.16
N TYR A 50 4.47 7.94 -1.15
CA TYR A 50 5.02 6.90 -0.29
C TYR A 50 6.04 6.09 -1.10
N LYS A 51 7.25 5.99 -0.59
CA LYS A 51 8.38 5.35 -1.28
C LYS A 51 9.33 4.70 -0.27
N HIS A 52 9.99 3.64 -0.72
CA HIS A 52 11.11 3.00 -0.04
C HIS A 52 12.09 2.51 -1.10
N GLU A 53 13.38 2.49 -0.80
CA GLU A 53 14.41 2.05 -1.77
C GLU A 53 14.21 0.61 -2.24
N ASP A 54 13.79 -0.27 -1.34
CA ASP A 54 13.50 -1.68 -1.68
C ASP A 54 12.08 -1.93 -2.21
N TYR A 55 11.23 -0.91 -2.36
CA TYR A 55 9.85 -1.14 -2.78
C TYR A 55 9.77 -1.33 -4.30
N HIS A 56 9.80 -2.58 -4.74
CA HIS A 56 9.70 -2.96 -6.15
C HIS A 56 8.46 -3.82 -6.41
N ALA A 57 7.47 -3.24 -7.09
CA ALA A 57 6.14 -3.81 -7.30
C ALA A 57 5.68 -3.70 -8.76
N ASN A 58 6.62 -3.78 -9.71
CA ASN A 58 6.32 -3.77 -11.14
C ASN A 58 5.67 -5.09 -11.58
N SER A 59 4.39 -5.22 -11.29
CA SER A 59 3.50 -6.24 -11.84
C SER A 59 2.16 -5.65 -12.25
N TRP A 60 1.51 -6.35 -13.17
CA TRP A 60 0.24 -5.97 -13.78
C TRP A 60 -0.93 -6.06 -12.80
N LEU A 61 -0.89 -6.96 -11.82
CA LEU A 61 -2.07 -7.34 -11.01
C LEU A 61 -1.95 -7.03 -9.51
N VAL A 62 -1.01 -6.16 -9.12
CA VAL A 62 -0.80 -5.79 -7.70
C VAL A 62 -1.75 -4.66 -7.28
N LYS A 63 -2.59 -4.94 -6.29
CA LYS A 63 -3.51 -3.97 -5.67
C LYS A 63 -2.93 -3.37 -4.39
N VAL A 64 -3.02 -2.04 -4.27
CA VAL A 64 -2.73 -1.32 -3.00
C VAL A 64 -4.03 -1.00 -2.28
N THR A 65 -4.00 -0.88 -0.96
CA THR A 65 -5.19 -0.53 -0.17
C THR A 65 -4.85 0.32 1.05
N SER A 66 -5.84 1.01 1.61
CA SER A 66 -5.68 1.85 2.78
C SER A 66 -6.90 1.84 3.69
N ASN A 67 -6.67 1.99 5.00
CA ASN A 67 -7.69 2.30 6.01
C ASN A 67 -7.64 3.76 6.51
N GLY A 68 -6.92 4.65 5.80
CA GLY A 68 -6.70 6.05 6.18
C GLY A 68 -5.57 6.30 7.19
N ARG A 69 -5.13 5.27 7.93
CA ARG A 69 -3.95 5.34 8.82
C ARG A 69 -2.73 4.70 8.16
N TYR A 70 -2.93 3.53 7.56
CA TYR A 70 -1.90 2.77 6.88
C TYR A 70 -2.24 2.60 5.39
N LEU A 71 -1.20 2.46 4.59
CA LEU A 71 -1.24 2.04 3.20
C LEU A 71 -0.48 0.73 3.08
N LEU A 72 -1.13 -0.29 2.52
CA LEU A 72 -0.51 -1.56 2.17
C LEU A 72 -0.11 -1.55 0.70
N ALA A 73 1.14 -1.88 0.46
CA ALA A 73 1.79 -1.86 -0.83
C ALA A 73 2.51 -3.19 -1.06
N PRO A 74 1.86 -4.18 -1.71
CA PRO A 74 2.47 -5.48 -1.97
C PRO A 74 3.50 -5.44 -3.08
N THR A 75 4.36 -6.47 -3.15
CA THR A 75 5.39 -6.62 -4.18
C THR A 75 5.33 -7.97 -4.88
N ILE A 76 6.12 -8.10 -5.95
CA ILE A 76 6.34 -9.36 -6.66
C ILE A 76 7.28 -10.32 -5.92
N TYR A 77 7.84 -9.89 -4.79
CA TYR A 77 8.84 -10.61 -4.00
C TYR A 77 8.30 -11.01 -2.61
N GLY A 78 7.00 -11.27 -2.48
CA GLY A 78 6.40 -11.73 -1.21
C GLY A 78 6.37 -10.71 -0.09
N GLN A 79 6.63 -9.44 -0.38
CA GLN A 79 6.67 -8.38 0.63
C GLN A 79 5.40 -7.53 0.60
N ILE A 80 4.98 -7.05 1.76
CA ILE A 80 3.93 -6.04 1.90
C ILE A 80 4.52 -4.87 2.69
N PHE A 81 4.76 -3.76 2.00
CA PHE A 81 5.21 -2.51 2.61
C PHE A 81 4.02 -1.83 3.27
N VAL A 82 4.17 -1.49 4.55
CA VAL A 82 3.14 -0.82 5.35
C VAL A 82 3.61 0.59 5.64
N PHE A 83 3.04 1.58 4.94
CA PHE A 83 3.36 2.99 5.14
C PHE A 83 2.36 3.65 6.09
N ASN A 84 2.85 4.46 7.03
CA ASN A 84 2.01 5.37 7.81
C ASN A 84 1.60 6.56 6.93
N MET A 85 0.30 6.79 6.77
CA MET A 85 -0.21 7.85 5.90
C MET A 85 -0.03 9.27 6.43
N PHE A 86 0.00 9.42 7.76
CA PHE A 86 0.17 10.72 8.40
C PHE A 86 1.62 11.20 8.26
N HIS A 87 2.60 10.37 8.61
CA HIS A 87 4.02 10.73 8.51
C HIS A 87 4.64 10.49 7.12
N GLY A 88 4.05 9.60 6.31
CA GLY A 88 4.60 9.19 5.01
C GLY A 88 5.73 8.16 5.07
N GLN A 89 6.07 7.67 6.26
CA GLN A 89 7.20 6.78 6.51
C GLN A 89 6.79 5.31 6.49
N LEU A 90 7.74 4.43 6.17
CA LEU A 90 7.59 2.99 6.31
C LEU A 90 7.47 2.63 7.80
N THR A 91 6.50 1.78 8.14
CA THR A 91 6.29 1.28 9.51
C THR A 91 6.63 -0.19 9.63
N ALA A 92 6.37 -0.99 8.60
CA ALA A 92 6.70 -2.41 8.60
C ALA A 92 6.84 -2.97 7.18
N ILE A 93 7.53 -4.11 7.07
CA ILE A 93 7.54 -4.96 5.88
C ILE A 93 7.13 -6.36 6.32
N LEU A 94 5.98 -6.83 5.84
CA LEU A 94 5.52 -8.22 6.06
C LEU A 94 6.14 -9.10 4.97
N LYS A 95 6.70 -10.27 5.32
CA LYS A 95 7.49 -11.10 4.40
C LYS A 95 7.07 -12.58 4.37
N ASP A 96 5.86 -12.87 4.81
CA ASP A 96 5.44 -14.26 5.01
C ASP A 96 5.08 -14.99 3.71
N HIS A 97 4.96 -14.31 2.55
CA HIS A 97 4.70 -14.92 1.23
C HIS A 97 5.95 -15.49 0.54
N GLU A 98 6.99 -15.85 1.30
CA GLU A 98 8.15 -16.66 0.86
C GLU A 98 8.74 -16.29 -0.51
N ASP A 99 8.96 -14.99 -0.74
CA ASP A 99 9.51 -14.44 -1.98
C ASP A 99 8.63 -14.63 -3.25
N VAL A 100 7.35 -14.96 -3.07
CA VAL A 100 6.35 -15.15 -4.13
C VAL A 100 5.38 -13.96 -4.21
N GLU A 101 4.96 -13.56 -5.40
CA GLU A 101 4.15 -12.36 -5.62
C GLU A 101 2.86 -12.28 -4.79
N VAL A 102 2.62 -11.12 -4.17
CA VAL A 102 1.38 -10.80 -3.45
C VAL A 102 0.44 -10.02 -4.38
N ARG A 103 -0.74 -10.58 -4.65
CA ARG A 103 -1.70 -10.07 -5.65
C ARG A 103 -2.71 -9.08 -5.06
N ASP A 104 -3.27 -9.41 -3.89
CA ASP A 104 -4.28 -8.58 -3.23
C ASP A 104 -3.96 -8.41 -1.75
N VAL A 105 -4.33 -7.24 -1.23
CA VAL A 105 -4.28 -6.88 0.17
C VAL A 105 -5.55 -6.10 0.53
N ILE A 106 -6.17 -6.45 1.65
CA ILE A 106 -7.38 -5.78 2.14
C ILE A 106 -7.30 -5.55 3.64
N PHE A 107 -7.89 -4.46 4.10
CA PHE A 107 -8.19 -4.26 5.51
C PHE A 107 -9.56 -4.86 5.83
N HIS A 108 -9.68 -5.52 6.97
CA HIS A 108 -11.00 -5.84 7.52
C HIS A 108 -11.75 -4.54 7.85
N PRO A 109 -13.06 -4.42 7.51
CA PRO A 109 -13.80 -3.16 7.67
C PRO A 109 -13.96 -2.68 9.12
N TYR A 110 -13.98 -3.61 10.09
CA TYR A 110 -14.30 -3.30 11.50
C TYR A 110 -13.29 -3.78 12.54
N ARG A 111 -12.29 -4.57 12.15
CA ARG A 111 -11.35 -5.23 13.07
C ARG A 111 -9.94 -4.86 12.62
N PRO A 112 -8.96 -4.82 13.52
CA PRO A 112 -7.61 -4.45 13.15
C PRO A 112 -6.88 -5.64 12.50
N LEU A 113 -7.44 -6.13 11.40
CA LEU A 113 -6.96 -7.26 10.62
C LEU A 113 -6.64 -6.82 9.20
N ILE A 114 -5.60 -7.43 8.65
CA ILE A 114 -5.16 -7.32 7.27
C ILE A 114 -5.20 -8.73 6.69
N PHE A 115 -5.63 -8.83 5.45
CA PHE A 115 -5.55 -10.06 4.67
C PHE A 115 -4.72 -9.81 3.42
N SER A 116 -3.91 -10.79 3.05
CA SER A 116 -3.19 -10.82 1.78
C SER A 116 -3.38 -12.16 1.08
N SER A 117 -3.27 -12.16 -0.24
CA SER A 117 -3.26 -13.38 -1.06
C SER A 117 -2.18 -13.27 -2.14
N GLY A 118 -1.43 -14.35 -2.35
CA GLY A 118 -0.33 -14.38 -3.30
C GLY A 118 -0.30 -15.65 -4.15
N ASP A 119 0.68 -15.72 -5.05
CA ASP A 119 0.88 -16.88 -5.93
C ASP A 119 1.44 -18.10 -5.18
N ASP A 120 1.74 -17.97 -3.88
CA ASP A 120 2.04 -19.07 -2.96
C ASP A 120 0.79 -19.93 -2.64
N GLY A 121 -0.37 -19.58 -3.21
CA GLY A 121 -1.63 -20.28 -3.01
C GLY A 121 -2.23 -20.05 -1.63
N CYS A 122 -1.71 -19.10 -0.86
CA CYS A 122 -2.10 -18.87 0.53
C CYS A 122 -2.81 -17.54 0.72
N VAL A 123 -3.73 -17.51 1.69
CA VAL A 123 -4.23 -16.27 2.29
C VAL A 123 -3.55 -16.12 3.64
N LYS A 124 -2.95 -14.96 3.90
CA LYS A 124 -2.31 -14.68 5.19
C LYS A 124 -3.10 -13.61 5.94
N VAL A 125 -3.14 -13.77 7.26
CA VAL A 125 -3.86 -12.89 8.17
C VAL A 125 -2.87 -12.21 9.09
N TYR A 126 -2.99 -10.90 9.23
CA TYR A 126 -2.17 -10.12 10.14
C TYR A 126 -3.07 -9.29 11.06
N SER A 127 -2.63 -9.08 12.29
CA SER A 127 -3.21 -8.08 13.19
C SER A 127 -2.37 -6.82 13.23
N TYR A 128 -2.97 -5.69 13.59
CA TYR A 128 -2.24 -4.50 14.01
C TYR A 128 -2.87 -3.93 15.29
N LYS A 129 -2.12 -3.15 16.06
CA LYS A 129 -2.67 -2.45 17.23
C LYS A 129 -3.05 -1.03 16.83
N ASN A 130 -4.27 -0.63 17.18
CA ASN A 130 -4.61 0.78 17.27
C ASN A 130 -4.06 1.28 18.59
N LEU A 131 -2.87 1.88 18.56
CA LEU A 131 -2.43 2.69 19.70
C LEU A 131 -3.31 3.94 19.70
N VAL A 132 -4.26 3.97 20.63
CA VAL A 132 -4.84 5.21 21.11
C VAL A 132 -4.33 5.33 22.53
N THR A 133 -3.07 5.74 22.65
CA THR A 133 -2.44 6.16 23.89
C THR A 133 -1.54 7.33 23.53
N ASP A 134 -1.50 8.36 24.37
CA ASP A 134 -0.76 9.63 24.19
C ASP A 134 0.78 9.46 24.12
N ASP A 135 1.26 8.25 23.87
CA ASP A 135 2.67 7.89 23.79
C ASP A 135 2.99 7.43 22.36
N ILE A 136 3.86 8.22 21.73
CA ILE A 136 4.47 7.99 20.42
C ILE A 136 5.32 6.71 20.51
N GLU A 137 5.18 5.83 19.51
CA GLU A 137 5.88 4.54 19.31
C GLU A 137 5.29 3.28 19.96
N ALA A 138 4.49 2.54 19.18
CA ALA A 138 4.68 1.08 19.13
C ALA A 138 4.27 0.53 17.74
N ASP A 139 5.15 -0.31 17.22
CA ASP A 139 5.07 -0.89 15.89
C ASP A 139 4.02 -2.00 15.79
N LEU A 140 3.65 -2.30 14.53
CA LEU A 140 2.73 -3.39 14.20
C LEU A 140 3.13 -4.69 14.91
N LEU A 141 2.19 -5.29 15.64
CA LEU A 141 2.35 -6.65 16.14
C LEU A 141 1.79 -7.64 15.12
N VAL A 142 2.69 -8.26 14.37
CA VAL A 142 2.39 -9.38 13.47
C VAL A 142 2.01 -10.60 14.31
N GLY A 143 0.71 -10.85 14.43
CA GLY A 143 0.20 -12.12 14.96
C GLY A 143 0.41 -13.21 13.93
N LYS A 144 1.33 -14.14 14.19
CA LYS A 144 1.42 -15.41 13.47
C LYS A 144 0.35 -16.32 14.06
N ASP A 145 -0.72 -16.57 13.32
CA ASP A 145 -1.56 -17.77 13.46
C ASP A 145 -2.60 -17.79 12.33
N SER A 146 -2.37 -18.64 11.33
CA SER A 146 -3.43 -19.43 10.67
C SER A 146 -2.78 -20.51 9.82
N THR A 147 -3.15 -21.76 10.13
CA THR A 147 -2.90 -23.01 9.37
C THR A 147 -3.20 -22.90 7.88
#